data_AF-A0A7J9Q8L9-F1
#
_entry.id   AF-A0A7J9Q8L9-F1
#
_cell.length_a   1.000
_cell.length_b   1.000
_cell.length_c   1.000
_cell.angle_alpha   90.00
_cell.angle_beta   90.00
_cell.angle_gamma   90.00
#
_symmetry.space_group_name_H-M   'P 1'
#
loop_
_entity.id
_entity.type
_entity.pdbx_description
1 polymer ?
#
loop_
_entity_poly.entity_id
_entity_poly.type
_entity_poly.pdbx_seq_one_letter_code
_entity_poly.pdbx_strand_id
1 'polypeptide(L)'
;MTEQATSGSIAPYFDQFFNQIKNVHPKIDPELLIRIMLFEINLKKFVGPDIPHVHLDVQYEQGVDLKQKQEEARDKFPIEVTTNKWGDGVIFSGLMGIRHIEKVCADPQITKVTGTATPRHN
;
A
#
# COMPACT_ATOMS: atom_id res chain seq x y z
N MET A 1 27.48 4.44 33.86
CA MET A 1 27.90 4.02 32.51
C MET A 1 27.14 4.88 31.52
N THR A 2 27.80 5.92 31.00
CA THR A 2 27.21 6.85 30.04
C THR A 2 27.35 6.25 28.64
N GLU A 3 26.22 5.86 28.03
CA GLU A 3 26.16 5.53 26.61
C GLU A 3 26.71 6.71 25.81
N GLN A 4 27.81 6.48 25.09
CA GLN A 4 28.31 7.41 24.10
C GLN A 4 27.25 7.51 22.99
N ALA A 5 26.68 8.70 22.84
CA ALA A 5 25.82 9.01 21.70
C ALA A 5 26.59 8.71 20.41
N THR A 6 26.12 7.72 19.65
CA THR A 6 26.63 7.40 18.33
C THR A 6 26.32 8.57 17.40
N SER A 7 27.31 9.44 17.21
CA SER A 7 27.28 10.42 16.12
C SER A 7 27.21 9.64 14.80
N GLY A 8 26.01 9.58 14.20
CA GLY A 8 25.75 8.83 12.96
C GLY A 8 24.52 7.91 12.96
N SER A 9 23.65 7.92 13.97
CA SER A 9 22.42 7.12 13.93
C SER A 9 21.50 7.53 12.76
N ILE A 10 21.04 6.55 11.98
CA ILE A 10 20.06 6.77 10.90
C ILE A 10 18.61 6.88 11.41
N ALA A 11 18.36 6.48 12.66
CA ALA A 11 17.00 6.41 13.23
C ALA A 11 16.21 7.73 13.11
N PRO A 12 16.77 8.91 13.41
CA PRO A 12 16.02 10.16 13.28
C PRO A 12 15.57 10.47 11.84
N TYR A 13 16.37 10.09 10.84
CA TYR A 13 16.02 10.27 9.44
C TYR A 13 14.91 9.31 9.01
N PHE A 14 14.97 8.06 9.49
CA PHE A 14 13.90 7.10 9.27
C PHE A 14 12.60 7.55 9.92
N ASP A 15 12.63 8.00 11.18
CA ASP A 15 11.45 8.50 11.89
C ASP A 15 10.83 9.69 11.16
N GLN A 16 11.65 10.62 10.69
CA GLN A 16 11.18 11.77 9.90
C GLN A 16 10.51 11.31 8.60
N PHE A 17 11.16 10.43 7.84
CA PHE A 17 10.64 9.89 6.58
C PHE A 17 9.33 9.11 6.79
N PHE A 18 9.30 8.24 7.78
CA PHE A 18 8.13 7.42 8.11
C PHE A 18 6.93 8.29 8.53
N ASN A 19 7.17 9.31 9.36
CA ASN A 19 6.13 10.26 9.75
C ASN A 19 5.63 11.09 8.57
N GLN A 20 6.49 11.49 7.63
CA GLN A 20 6.06 12.18 6.41
C GLN A 20 5.11 11.31 5.58
N ILE A 21 5.43 10.03 5.38
CA ILE A 21 4.56 9.10 4.63
C ILE A 21 3.20 8.97 5.32
N LYS A 22 3.19 8.75 6.63
CA LYS A 22 1.96 8.66 7.43
C LYS A 22 1.09 9.90 7.31
N ASN A 23 1.71 11.09 7.25
CA ASN A 23 0.96 12.35 7.13
C ASN A 23 0.38 12.57 5.74
N VAL A 24 1.08 12.14 4.69
CA VAL A 24 0.60 12.27 3.29
C VAL A 24 -0.51 11.26 3.00
N HIS A 25 -0.36 10.02 3.47
CA HIS A 25 -1.30 8.92 3.21
C HIS A 25 -1.82 8.30 4.52
N PRO A 26 -2.63 9.03 5.31
CA PRO A 26 -2.99 8.63 6.68
C PRO A 26 -3.87 7.38 6.78
N LYS A 27 -4.51 6.99 5.68
CA LYS A 27 -5.37 5.80 5.61
C LYS A 27 -4.60 4.54 5.23
N ILE A 28 -3.38 4.66 4.70
CA ILE A 28 -2.61 3.53 4.20
C ILE A 28 -1.53 3.17 5.22
N ASP A 29 -1.32 1.88 5.46
CA ASP A 29 -0.19 1.39 6.23
C ASP A 29 1.14 1.92 5.65
N PRO A 30 1.89 2.75 6.38
CA PRO A 30 3.15 3.31 5.88
C PRO A 30 4.18 2.22 5.55
N GLU A 31 4.18 1.10 6.27
CA GLU A 31 5.10 -0.01 5.99
C GLU A 31 4.83 -0.62 4.61
N LEU A 32 3.55 -0.81 4.27
CA LEU A 32 3.14 -1.28 2.95
C LEU A 32 3.62 -0.34 1.84
N LEU A 33 3.43 0.97 2.00
CA LEU A 33 3.88 1.96 1.02
C LEU A 33 5.40 1.91 0.82
N ILE A 34 6.17 1.87 1.91
CA ILE A 34 7.64 1.77 1.87
C ILE A 34 8.05 0.49 1.14
N ARG A 35 7.42 -0.64 1.44
CA ARG A 35 7.73 -1.93 0.83
C ARG A 35 7.47 -1.94 -0.67
N ILE A 36 6.32 -1.40 -1.11
CA ILE A 36 5.97 -1.28 -2.54
C ILE A 36 7.00 -0.40 -3.26
N MET A 37 7.34 0.77 -2.69
CA MET A 37 8.33 1.67 -3.27
C MET A 37 9.72 1.03 -3.37
N LEU A 38 10.15 0.29 -2.34
CA LEU A 38 11.41 -0.45 -2.37
C LEU A 38 11.43 -1.51 -3.47
N PHE A 39 10.35 -2.28 -3.64
CA PHE A 39 10.28 -3.26 -4.73
C PHE A 39 10.27 -2.61 -6.10
N GLU A 40 9.54 -1.51 -6.29
CA GLU A 40 9.59 -0.77 -7.56
C GLU A 40 11.00 -0.30 -7.92
N ILE A 41 11.74 0.26 -6.95
CA ILE A 41 13.11 0.72 -7.17
C ILE A 41 14.00 -0.46 -7.58
N ASN A 42 13.89 -1.58 -6.86
CA ASN A 42 14.71 -2.76 -7.10
C ASN A 42 14.39 -3.42 -8.44
N LEU A 43 13.11 -3.59 -8.77
CA LEU A 43 12.69 -4.17 -10.05
C LEU A 43 13.20 -3.32 -11.23
N LYS A 44 13.01 -2.00 -11.17
CA LYS A 44 13.52 -1.05 -12.18
C LYS A 44 15.04 -1.14 -12.35
N LYS A 45 15.78 -1.33 -11.26
CA LYS A 45 17.24 -1.34 -11.26
C LYS A 45 17.85 -2.66 -11.72
N PHE A 46 17.23 -3.80 -11.39
CA PHE A 46 17.86 -5.12 -11.54
C PHE A 46 17.15 -6.06 -12.51
N VAL A 47 15.88 -5.82 -12.84
CA VAL A 47 15.07 -6.72 -13.70
C VAL A 47 14.65 -6.02 -15.00
N GLY A 48 14.22 -4.76 -14.92
CA GLY A 48 13.69 -3.99 -16.04
C GLY A 48 12.48 -3.15 -15.63
N PRO A 49 11.67 -2.62 -16.57
CA PRO A 49 10.49 -1.82 -16.27
C PRO A 49 9.33 -2.69 -15.72
N ASP A 50 9.55 -3.32 -14.57
CA ASP A 50 8.59 -4.19 -13.90
C ASP A 50 7.99 -3.53 -12.65
N ILE A 51 6.87 -4.08 -12.16
CA ILE A 51 6.14 -3.58 -11.00
C ILE A 51 5.83 -4.74 -10.02
N PRO A 52 5.73 -4.45 -8.71
CA PRO A 52 5.52 -5.50 -7.72
C PRO A 52 4.12 -6.10 -7.83
N HIS A 53 3.99 -7.34 -7.34
CA HIS A 53 2.69 -7.91 -7.06
C HIS A 53 2.24 -7.43 -5.67
N VAL A 54 1.02 -6.91 -5.58
CA VAL A 54 0.49 -6.33 -4.35
C VAL A 54 -0.88 -6.93 -4.08
N HIS A 55 -1.12 -7.24 -2.81
CA HIS A 55 -2.41 -7.61 -2.27
C HIS A 55 -2.83 -6.53 -1.27
N LEU A 56 -3.90 -5.80 -1.56
CA LEU A 56 -4.46 -4.77 -0.69
C LEU A 56 -5.72 -5.28 -0.03
N ASP A 57 -5.82 -5.05 1.28
CA ASP A 57 -7.05 -5.11 2.05
C ASP A 57 -7.55 -3.69 2.29
N VAL A 58 -8.63 -3.30 1.61
CA VAL A 58 -9.21 -1.94 1.67
C VAL A 58 -10.50 -1.98 2.48
N GLN A 59 -10.47 -1.40 3.68
CA GLN A 59 -11.62 -1.28 4.55
C GLN A 59 -12.42 -0.02 4.21
N TYR A 60 -13.74 -0.14 4.19
CA TYR A 60 -14.66 0.96 3.94
C TYR A 60 -15.40 1.39 5.20
N GLU A 61 -16.04 2.55 5.14
CA GLU A 61 -17.00 3.00 6.14
C GLU A 61 -18.16 2.00 6.29
N GLN A 62 -18.75 1.96 7.50
CA GLN A 62 -19.91 1.11 7.75
C GLN A 62 -21.11 1.55 6.89
N GLY A 63 -21.81 0.58 6.32
CA GLY A 63 -23.01 0.83 5.49
C GLY A 63 -22.73 1.10 4.01
N VAL A 64 -21.46 1.12 3.60
CA VAL A 64 -21.08 1.13 2.18
C VAL A 64 -21.49 -0.18 1.51
N ASP A 65 -22.09 -0.10 0.33
CA ASP A 65 -22.35 -1.26 -0.51
C ASP A 65 -21.02 -1.76 -1.11
N LEU A 66 -20.43 -2.77 -0.46
CA LEU A 66 -19.16 -3.35 -0.88
C LEU A 66 -19.25 -4.04 -2.25
N LYS A 67 -20.42 -4.55 -2.63
CA LYS A 67 -20.61 -5.17 -3.94
C LYS A 67 -20.58 -4.11 -5.03
N GLN A 68 -21.24 -2.98 -4.81
CA GLN A 68 -21.14 -1.83 -5.69
C GLN A 68 -19.68 -1.36 -5.81
N LYS A 69 -18.96 -1.21 -4.69
CA LYS A 69 -17.53 -0.82 -4.70
C LYS A 69 -16.66 -1.80 -5.46
N GLN A 70 -16.89 -3.10 -5.29
CA GLN A 70 -16.20 -4.14 -6.04
C GLN A 70 -16.40 -3.98 -7.54
N GLU A 71 -17.64 -3.82 -8.01
CA GLU A 71 -17.94 -3.67 -9.45
C GLU A 71 -17.36 -2.36 -10.01
N GLU A 72 -17.52 -1.24 -9.30
CA GLU A 72 -16.90 0.04 -9.70
C GLU A 72 -15.36 -0.06 -9.82
N ALA A 73 -14.73 -0.85 -8.95
CA ALA A 73 -13.30 -1.08 -8.97
C ALA A 73 -12.88 -2.00 -10.12
N ARG A 74 -13.65 -3.06 -10.42
CA ARG A 74 -13.42 -3.96 -11.57
C ARG A 74 -13.48 -3.21 -12.90
N ASP A 75 -14.38 -2.25 -13.02
CA ASP A 75 -14.49 -1.41 -14.22
C ASP A 75 -13.31 -0.46 -14.40
N LYS A 76 -12.68 -0.03 -13.29
CA LYS A 76 -11.60 0.97 -13.28
C LYS A 76 -10.20 0.37 -13.36
N PHE A 77 -9.99 -0.78 -12.76
CA PHE A 77 -8.66 -1.34 -12.56
C PHE A 77 -8.55 -2.73 -13.19
N PRO A 78 -7.59 -2.97 -14.10
CA PRO A 78 -7.41 -4.26 -14.75
C PRO A 78 -6.66 -5.26 -13.84
N ILE A 79 -7.18 -5.49 -12.64
CA ILE A 79 -6.63 -6.38 -11.60
C ILE A 79 -7.75 -7.17 -10.93
N GLU A 80 -7.38 -8.17 -10.14
CA GLU A 80 -8.37 -8.94 -9.40
C GLU A 80 -8.96 -8.09 -8.27
N VAL A 81 -10.28 -8.03 -8.20
CA VAL A 81 -11.02 -7.32 -7.15
C VAL A 81 -12.12 -8.22 -6.60
N THR A 82 -12.14 -8.39 -5.28
CA THR A 82 -13.13 -9.22 -4.59
C THR A 82 -13.54 -8.59 -3.26
N THR A 83 -14.77 -8.79 -2.79
CA THR A 83 -15.11 -8.47 -1.40
C THR A 83 -14.35 -9.41 -0.45
N ASN A 84 -13.93 -8.89 0.70
CA ASN A 84 -13.30 -9.74 1.71
C ASN A 84 -14.34 -10.62 2.43
N LYS A 85 -13.88 -11.62 3.17
CA LYS A 85 -14.74 -12.57 3.89
C LYS A 85 -15.39 -11.99 5.15
N TRP A 86 -14.91 -10.86 5.64
CA TRP A 86 -15.37 -10.24 6.88
C TRP A 86 -16.52 -9.24 6.65
N GLY A 87 -16.79 -8.88 5.39
CA GLY A 87 -17.89 -8.00 5.02
C GLY A 87 -17.65 -6.53 5.36
N ASP A 88 -16.39 -6.12 5.55
CA ASP A 88 -15.98 -4.76 5.88
C ASP A 88 -15.05 -4.13 4.84
N GLY A 89 -14.72 -4.84 3.75
CA GLY A 89 -13.77 -4.35 2.77
C GLY A 89 -13.76 -5.06 1.42
N VAL A 90 -12.93 -4.50 0.54
CA VAL A 90 -12.63 -5.00 -0.81
C VAL A 90 -11.13 -5.28 -0.88
N ILE A 91 -10.80 -6.41 -1.48
CA ILE A 91 -9.45 -6.87 -1.75
C ILE A 91 -9.10 -6.51 -3.19
N PHE A 92 -7.90 -5.94 -3.39
CA PHE A 92 -7.32 -5.70 -4.71
C PHE A 92 -6.03 -6.50 -4.82
N SER A 93 -5.89 -7.32 -5.85
CA SER A 93 -4.75 -8.20 -6.03
C SER A 93 -4.24 -8.15 -7.47
N GLY A 94 -2.94 -7.90 -7.63
CA GLY A 94 -2.31 -7.90 -8.94
C GLY A 94 -1.04 -7.06 -9.01
N LEU A 95 -0.60 -6.80 -10.23
CA LEU A 95 0.59 -5.98 -10.49
C LEU A 95 0.25 -4.50 -10.28
N MET A 96 0.80 -3.90 -9.22
CA MET A 96 0.49 -2.52 -8.85
C MET A 96 1.71 -1.78 -8.29
N GLY A 97 2.06 -0.68 -8.94
CA GLY A 97 2.95 0.32 -8.37
C GLY A 97 2.23 1.37 -7.51
N ILE A 98 2.99 2.19 -6.78
CA ILE A 98 2.54 3.26 -5.86
C ILE A 98 1.47 4.16 -6.49
N ARG A 99 1.63 4.55 -7.75
CA ARG A 99 0.65 5.39 -8.47
C ARG A 99 -0.71 4.70 -8.65
N HIS A 100 -0.74 3.38 -8.73
CA HIS A 100 -1.99 2.61 -8.79
C HIS A 100 -2.63 2.53 -7.41
N ILE A 101 -1.82 2.29 -6.37
CA ILE A 101 -2.27 2.28 -4.97
C ILE A 101 -2.92 3.62 -4.61
N GLU A 102 -2.28 4.74 -4.95
CA GLU A 102 -2.82 6.07 -4.69
C GLU A 102 -4.18 6.30 -5.37
N LYS A 103 -4.38 5.76 -6.58
CA LYS A 103 -5.67 5.83 -7.29
C LYS A 103 -6.74 4.97 -6.63
N VAL A 104 -6.39 3.76 -6.19
CA VAL A 104 -7.31 2.87 -5.45
C VAL A 104 -7.72 3.55 -4.13
N CYS A 105 -6.77 4.17 -3.43
CA CYS A 105 -6.97 4.77 -2.12
C CYS A 105 -7.59 6.18 -2.16
N ALA A 106 -7.90 6.71 -3.35
CA ALA A 106 -8.51 8.03 -3.51
C ALA A 106 -10.02 8.05 -3.17
N ASP A 107 -10.65 6.88 -2.98
CA ASP A 107 -12.06 6.82 -2.56
C ASP A 107 -12.22 7.39 -1.13
N PRO A 108 -13.05 8.44 -0.94
CA PRO A 108 -13.20 9.09 0.35
C PRO A 108 -13.77 8.17 1.43
N GLN A 109 -14.56 7.15 1.05
CA GLN A 109 -15.23 6.22 1.97
C GLN A 109 -14.32 5.10 2.48
N ILE A 110 -13.06 5.06 2.03
CA ILE A 110 -12.04 4.16 2.59
C ILE A 110 -11.64 4.66 3.97
N THR A 111 -11.57 3.76 4.94
CA THR A 111 -11.14 4.07 6.32
C THR A 111 -9.72 3.61 6.60
N LYS A 112 -9.31 2.48 6.01
CA LYS A 112 -8.00 1.88 6.22
C LYS A 112 -7.58 1.02 5.04
N VAL A 113 -6.28 1.01 4.74
CA VAL A 113 -5.67 0.16 3.73
C VAL A 113 -4.44 -0.53 4.32
N THR A 114 -4.45 -1.85 4.28
CA THR A 114 -3.32 -2.72 4.66
C THR A 114 -3.04 -3.70 3.54
N GLY A 115 -2.05 -4.57 3.71
CA GLY A 115 -1.79 -5.59 2.70
C GLY A 115 -0.37 -6.10 2.69
N THR A 116 0.00 -6.70 1.57
CA THR A 116 1.34 -7.24 1.34
C THR A 116 1.83 -6.90 -0.06
N ALA A 117 3.15 -6.86 -0.22
CA ALA A 117 3.79 -6.70 -1.51
C ALA A 117 4.91 -7.73 -1.64
N THR A 118 5.08 -8.27 -2.84
CA THR A 118 6.14 -9.21 -3.19
C THR A 118 6.83 -8.77 -4.48
N PRO A 119 8.12 -9.10 -4.66
CA PRO A 119 8.73 -9.01 -5.97
C PRO A 119 8.01 -10.01 -6.91
N ARG A 120 7.91 -9.68 -8.20
CA ARG A 120 7.24 -10.52 -9.19
C ARG A 120 7.86 -11.92 -9.34
N HIS A 121 9.05 -12.14 -8.82
CA HIS A 121 9.72 -13.43 -8.82
C HIS A 121 9.63 -14.09 -7.44
N ASN A 122 9.00 -15.28 -7.43
CA ASN A 122 8.98 -16.24 -6.33
C ASN A 122 10.39 -16.56 -5.83
#